data_AF-A0A349GRL1-F1
#
_entry.id   AF-A0A349GRL1-F1
#
_cell.length_a   1.000
_cell.length_b   1.000
_cell.length_c   1.000
_cell.angle_alpha   90.00
_cell.angle_beta   90.00
_cell.angle_gamma   90.00
#
_symmetry.space_group_name_H-M   'P 1'
#
loop_
_entity.id
_entity.type
_entity.pdbx_description
1 polymer ?
#
loop_
_entity_poly.entity_id
_entity_poly.type
_entity_poly.pdbx_seq_one_letter_code
_entity_poly.pdbx_strand_id
1 'polypeptide(L)'
;MSKKKFEMPTAYTVLLGIIIVVAVFTWIIPAGTYDYVEGTNQPIPGTYKVVESTPQALWEVINAPINGFYEAKDIALFVLVIGGFLGIVMKTGAIDAGIGQVIKKLKGREKIMIPILMMIFAAGGTSFGMAEETIAFYPLLIPVFIGAGYDALTAVGVIMLGAGTGVLCSTVNPLATGVASGFAEISIGDGLGL
;
A
#
# COMPACT_ATOMS: atom_id res chain seq x y z
N MET A 1 17.07 -13.60 35.65
CA MET A 1 16.62 -12.37 34.95
C MET A 1 16.01 -12.79 33.61
N SER A 2 14.69 -12.66 33.47
CA SER A 2 14.02 -12.89 32.20
C SER A 2 14.56 -11.91 31.17
N LYS A 3 15.21 -12.41 30.10
CA LYS A 3 15.63 -11.57 28.98
C LYS A 3 14.36 -11.01 28.35
N LYS A 4 14.15 -9.70 28.44
CA LYS A 4 13.07 -9.03 27.70
C LYS A 4 13.23 -9.41 26.23
N LYS A 5 12.26 -10.16 25.70
CA LYS A 5 12.17 -10.43 24.27
C LYS A 5 11.96 -9.08 23.59
N PHE A 6 12.80 -8.77 22.61
CA PHE A 6 12.61 -7.58 21.78
C PHE A 6 11.29 -7.76 21.03
N GLU A 7 10.29 -6.96 21.37
CA GLU A 7 9.04 -6.87 20.64
C GLU A 7 9.16 -5.74 19.63
N MET A 8 8.81 -6.03 18.38
CA MET A 8 8.82 -5.01 17.33
C MET A 8 7.87 -3.88 17.73
N PRO A 9 8.32 -2.61 17.71
CA PRO A 9 7.45 -1.48 18.00
C PRO A 9 6.28 -1.44 17.01
N THR A 10 5.16 -0.88 17.44
CA THR A 10 4.01 -0.66 16.55
C THR A 10 4.37 0.30 15.41
N ALA A 11 3.67 0.24 14.28
CA ALA A 11 3.87 1.17 13.17
C ALA A 11 3.80 2.64 13.63
N TYR A 12 2.88 2.99 14.52
CA TYR A 12 2.78 4.33 15.10
C TYR A 12 4.03 4.73 15.89
N THR A 13 4.59 3.80 16.67
CA THR A 13 5.82 4.04 17.43
C THR A 13 7.01 4.26 16.49
N VAL A 14 7.12 3.47 15.43
CA VAL A 14 8.18 3.62 14.43
C VAL A 14 8.06 4.97 13.72
N LEU A 15 6.86 5.32 13.23
CA LEU A 15 6.61 6.58 12.54
C LEU A 15 6.91 7.79 13.42
N LEU A 16 6.43 7.79 14.67
CA LEU A 16 6.71 8.86 15.62
C LEU A 16 8.21 8.96 15.95
N GLY A 17 8.88 7.82 16.08
CA GLY A 17 10.33 7.76 16.24
C GLY A 17 11.08 8.37 15.06
N ILE A 18 10.66 8.06 13.82
CA ILE A 18 11.24 8.65 12.61
C ILE A 18 11.02 10.17 12.59
N ILE A 19 9.82 10.65 12.92
CA ILE A 19 9.54 12.09 12.97
C ILE A 19 10.49 12.79 13.95
N ILE A 20 10.69 12.23 15.15
CA ILE A 20 11.63 12.78 16.14
C ILE A 20 13.06 12.78 15.62
N VAL A 21 13.53 11.67 15.03
CA VAL A 21 14.90 11.55 14.52
C VAL A 21 15.15 12.53 13.38
N VAL A 22 14.24 12.61 12.41
CA VAL A 22 14.33 13.54 11.28
C VAL A 22 14.29 14.97 11.77
N ALA A 23 13.41 15.30 12.72
CA ALA A 23 13.42 16.60 13.37
C ALA A 23 14.80 16.88 13.97
N VAL A 24 15.36 15.97 14.79
CA VAL A 24 16.70 16.13 15.42
C VAL A 24 17.78 16.43 14.38
N PHE A 25 17.71 15.79 13.21
CA PHE A 25 18.65 16.04 12.12
C PHE A 25 18.53 17.45 11.52
N THR A 26 17.39 18.13 11.61
CA THR A 26 17.26 19.52 11.14
C THR A 26 18.10 20.53 11.94
N TRP A 27 18.54 20.19 13.15
CA TRP A 27 19.49 21.02 13.92
C TRP A 27 20.96 20.73 13.60
N ILE A 28 21.26 19.54 13.07
CA ILE A 28 22.65 19.06 12.86
C ILE A 28 23.06 19.24 11.40
N ILE A 29 22.13 18.99 10.48
CA ILE A 29 22.38 19.00 9.04
C ILE A 29 22.00 20.39 8.48
N PRO A 30 22.94 21.11 7.84
CA PRO A 30 22.64 22.42 7.25
C PRO A 30 21.63 22.29 6.10
N ALA A 31 20.70 23.23 6.02
CA ALA A 31 19.76 23.31 4.92
C ALA A 31 20.47 23.68 3.62
N GLY A 32 20.10 23.04 2.51
CA GLY A 32 20.66 23.32 1.19
C GLY A 32 19.60 23.29 0.11
N THR A 33 19.83 24.06 -0.95
CA THR A 33 18.93 24.14 -2.11
C THR A 33 19.72 24.14 -3.41
N TYR A 34 19.06 23.78 -4.51
CA TYR A 34 19.58 23.89 -5.88
C TYR A 34 18.85 25.03 -6.61
N ASP A 35 19.50 25.60 -7.62
CA ASP A 35 18.78 26.42 -8.60
C ASP A 35 18.01 25.50 -9.56
N TYR A 36 16.79 25.88 -9.92
CA TYR A 36 15.89 25.11 -10.78
C TYR A 36 15.79 25.74 -12.16
N VAL A 37 15.59 24.92 -13.19
CA VAL A 37 15.30 25.42 -14.54
C VAL A 37 13.93 26.08 -14.55
N GLU A 38 13.86 27.32 -15.04
CA GLU A 38 12.64 28.14 -15.03
C GLU A 38 11.46 27.41 -15.70
N GLY A 39 10.34 27.30 -14.97
CA GLY A 39 9.14 26.59 -15.44
C GLY A 39 9.16 25.06 -15.26
N THR A 40 10.17 24.50 -14.58
CA THR A 40 10.25 23.07 -14.26
C THR A 40 10.76 22.84 -12.83
N ASN A 41 10.51 21.65 -12.27
CA ASN A 41 11.09 21.22 -10.98
C ASN A 41 12.41 20.44 -11.13
N GLN A 42 13.15 20.68 -12.21
CA GLN A 42 14.44 20.04 -12.44
C GLN A 42 15.61 20.85 -11.82
N PRO A 43 16.38 20.28 -10.87
CA PRO A 43 17.53 20.96 -10.27
C PRO A 43 18.71 21.01 -11.25
N ILE A 44 19.43 22.15 -11.27
CA ILE A 44 20.62 22.35 -12.10
C ILE A 44 21.84 21.73 -11.40
N PRO A 45 22.54 20.77 -12.01
CA PRO A 45 23.74 20.18 -11.40
C PRO A 45 24.82 21.22 -11.11
N GLY A 46 25.42 21.17 -9.91
CA GLY A 46 26.52 22.06 -9.51
C GLY A 46 26.09 23.39 -8.88
N THR A 47 24.80 23.69 -8.78
CA THR A 47 24.28 24.95 -8.17
C THR A 47 23.88 24.81 -6.71
N TYR A 48 24.34 23.75 -6.03
CA TYR A 48 24.04 23.54 -4.61
C TYR A 48 24.55 24.71 -3.78
N LYS A 49 23.65 25.33 -2.99
CA LYS A 49 23.99 26.38 -2.04
C LYS A 49 23.38 26.10 -0.67
N VAL A 50 24.18 26.31 0.36
CA VAL A 50 23.73 26.26 1.74
C VAL A 50 22.89 27.50 2.01
N VAL A 51 21.74 27.31 2.65
CA VAL A 51 20.79 28.38 3.01
C VAL A 51 20.66 28.48 4.52
N GLU A 52 20.01 29.55 4.96
CA GLU A 52 19.66 29.71 6.37
C GLU A 52 18.84 28.50 6.83
N SER A 53 19.27 27.88 7.93
CA SER A 53 18.65 26.66 8.43
C SER A 53 17.42 27.01 9.27
N THR A 54 16.31 26.34 9.00
CA THR A 54 15.05 26.47 9.74
C THR A 54 14.79 25.18 10.51
N PRO A 55 15.42 24.98 11.68
CA PRO A 55 15.25 23.75 12.45
C PRO A 55 13.82 23.63 12.97
N GLN A 56 13.32 22.40 13.04
CA GLN A 56 11.92 22.13 13.37
C GLN A 56 11.59 22.48 14.82
N ALA A 57 10.58 23.32 15.05
CA ALA A 57 10.16 23.64 16.41
C ALA A 57 9.44 22.45 17.07
N LEU A 58 9.45 22.39 18.41
CA LEU A 58 8.74 21.33 19.14
C LEU A 58 7.25 21.24 18.75
N TRP A 59 6.62 22.39 18.51
CA TRP A 59 5.23 22.48 18.07
C TRP A 59 5.01 21.88 16.67
N GLU A 60 5.96 22.06 15.75
CA GLU A 60 5.90 21.50 14.40
C GLU A 60 6.04 19.97 14.45
N VAL A 61 6.94 19.46 15.30
CA VAL A 61 7.11 18.01 15.52
C VAL A 61 5.83 17.37 16.07
N ILE A 62 5.15 18.03 17.01
CA ILE A 62 3.89 17.54 17.58
C ILE A 62 2.74 17.62 16.57
N ASN A 63 2.72 18.64 15.70
CA ASN A 63 1.69 18.81 14.67
C ASN A 63 1.94 17.99 13.40
N ALA A 64 3.16 17.50 13.16
CA ALA A 64 3.50 16.75 11.96
C ALA A 64 2.56 15.56 11.68
N PRO A 65 2.16 14.72 12.67
CA PRO A 65 1.18 13.67 12.44
C PRO A 65 -0.20 14.19 12.01
N ILE A 66 -0.63 15.35 12.55
CA ILE A 66 -1.92 15.96 12.20
C ILE A 66 -1.88 16.46 10.76
N ASN A 67 -0.82 17.16 10.38
CA ASN A 67 -0.63 17.65 9.01
C ASN A 67 -0.53 16.49 8.01
N GLY A 68 0.21 15.42 8.36
CA GLY A 68 0.28 14.21 7.53
C GLY A 68 -1.09 13.57 7.32
N PHE A 69 -1.96 13.55 8.34
CA PHE A 69 -3.35 13.11 8.18
C PHE A 69 -4.15 14.00 7.22
N TYR A 70 -3.98 15.32 7.28
CA TYR A 70 -4.63 16.26 6.36
C TYR A 70 -4.16 16.08 4.92
N GLU A 71 -2.86 15.84 4.70
CA GLU A 71 -2.32 15.55 3.36
C GLU A 71 -2.79 14.20 2.83
N ALA A 72 -2.97 13.20 3.69
CA ALA A 72 -3.46 11.87 3.33
C ALA A 72 -4.98 11.75 3.18
N LYS A 73 -5.74 12.87 3.23
CA LYS A 73 -7.22 12.86 3.21
C LYS A 73 -7.83 12.14 2.00
N ASP A 74 -7.21 12.27 0.83
CA ASP A 74 -7.74 11.70 -0.42
C ASP A 74 -7.60 10.17 -0.40
N ILE A 75 -6.49 9.67 0.15
CA ILE A 75 -6.25 8.24 0.39
C ILE A 75 -7.26 7.71 1.42
N ALA A 76 -7.47 8.44 2.52
CA ALA A 76 -8.41 8.03 3.56
C ALA A 76 -9.85 7.91 3.01
N LEU A 77 -10.28 8.89 2.20
CA LEU A 77 -11.59 8.86 1.55
C LEU A 77 -11.70 7.71 0.55
N PHE A 78 -10.65 7.46 -0.24
CA PHE A 78 -10.60 6.33 -1.16
C PHE A 78 -10.78 4.98 -0.46
N VAL A 79 -9.99 4.73 0.60
CA VAL A 79 -10.08 3.49 1.40
C VAL A 79 -11.46 3.34 2.05
N LEU A 80 -12.04 4.44 2.55
CA LEU A 80 -13.39 4.43 3.10
C LEU A 80 -14.44 4.03 2.06
N VAL A 81 -14.36 4.59 0.85
CA VAL A 81 -15.29 4.29 -0.25
C VAL A 81 -15.14 2.85 -0.73
N ILE A 82 -13.91 2.35 -0.92
CA ILE A 82 -13.66 0.96 -1.27
C ILE A 82 -14.16 0.01 -0.17
N GLY A 83 -13.87 0.30 1.10
CA GLY A 83 -14.36 -0.48 2.23
C GLY A 83 -15.89 -0.53 2.29
N GLY A 84 -16.54 0.61 2.05
CA GLY A 84 -18.01 0.70 1.97
C GLY A 84 -18.58 -0.11 0.80
N PHE A 85 -17.99 0.00 -0.39
CA PHE A 85 -18.36 -0.79 -1.56
C PHE A 85 -18.20 -2.29 -1.28
N LEU A 86 -17.03 -2.72 -0.83
CA LEU A 86 -16.76 -4.12 -0.49
C LEU A 86 -17.75 -4.62 0.57
N GLY A 87 -18.04 -3.81 1.59
CA GLY A 87 -19.05 -4.14 2.61
C GLY A 87 -20.44 -4.39 2.02
N ILE A 88 -20.88 -3.57 1.05
CA ILE A 88 -22.16 -3.79 0.34
C ILE A 88 -22.09 -5.07 -0.49
N VAL A 89 -21.03 -5.28 -1.28
CA VAL A 89 -20.89 -6.45 -2.16
C VAL A 89 -20.79 -7.75 -1.36
N MET A 90 -20.14 -7.73 -0.19
CA MET A 90 -20.13 -8.87 0.73
C MET A 90 -21.52 -9.11 1.32
N LYS A 91 -22.25 -8.05 1.70
CA LYS A 91 -23.62 -8.17 2.23
C LYS A 91 -24.62 -8.71 1.19
N THR A 92 -24.40 -8.44 -0.10
CA THR A 92 -25.25 -9.00 -1.18
C THR A 92 -24.94 -10.46 -1.49
N GLY A 93 -23.84 -11.01 -0.96
CA GLY A 93 -23.39 -12.35 -1.28
C GLY A 93 -22.83 -12.50 -2.71
N ALA A 94 -22.56 -11.39 -3.40
CA ALA A 94 -22.11 -11.43 -4.79
C ALA A 94 -20.71 -12.04 -4.92
N ILE A 95 -19.80 -11.74 -3.97
CA ILE A 95 -18.47 -12.34 -3.90
C ILE A 95 -18.59 -13.84 -3.59
N ASP A 96 -19.44 -14.22 -2.63
CA ASP A 96 -19.70 -15.63 -2.29
C ASP A 96 -20.27 -16.42 -3.49
N ALA A 97 -21.21 -15.82 -4.21
CA ALA A 97 -21.82 -16.42 -5.40
C ALA A 97 -20.80 -16.57 -6.55
N GLY A 98 -19.99 -15.52 -6.81
CA GLY A 98 -18.97 -15.54 -7.86
C GLY A 98 -17.91 -16.60 -7.60
N ILE A 99 -17.36 -16.66 -6.38
CA ILE A 99 -16.38 -17.67 -5.98
C ILE A 99 -17.03 -19.06 -5.98
N GLY A 100 -18.23 -19.21 -5.43
CA GLY A 100 -19.02 -20.45 -5.47
C GLY A 100 -19.21 -20.99 -6.88
N GLN A 101 -19.44 -20.10 -7.85
CA GLN A 101 -19.63 -20.44 -9.26
C GLN A 101 -18.30 -20.84 -9.93
N VAL A 102 -17.19 -20.18 -9.58
CA VAL A 102 -15.84 -20.57 -10.02
C VAL A 102 -15.51 -21.98 -9.52
N ILE A 103 -15.73 -22.29 -8.25
CA ILE A 103 -15.49 -23.63 -7.68
C ILE A 103 -16.35 -24.68 -8.37
N LYS A 104 -17.65 -24.43 -8.52
CA LYS A 104 -18.56 -25.37 -9.20
C LYS A 104 -18.11 -25.65 -10.63
N LYS A 105 -17.66 -24.64 -11.37
CA LYS A 105 -17.11 -24.79 -12.73
C LYS A 105 -15.77 -25.51 -12.75
N LEU A 106 -14.99 -25.41 -11.68
CA LEU A 106 -13.65 -26.01 -11.56
C LEU A 106 -13.64 -27.37 -10.86
N LYS A 107 -14.81 -27.96 -10.58
CA LYS A 107 -14.92 -29.31 -10.01
C LYS A 107 -14.26 -30.34 -10.95
N GLY A 108 -13.24 -31.05 -10.46
CA GLY A 108 -12.36 -31.94 -11.23
C GLY A 108 -11.15 -31.25 -11.89
N ARG A 109 -10.97 -29.94 -11.69
CA ARG A 109 -9.85 -29.12 -12.18
C ARG A 109 -9.34 -28.16 -11.09
N GLU A 110 -9.34 -28.61 -9.85
CA GLU A 110 -9.02 -27.83 -8.65
C GLU A 110 -7.61 -27.24 -8.71
N LYS A 111 -6.68 -27.85 -9.46
CA LYS A 111 -5.32 -27.31 -9.68
C LYS A 111 -5.30 -25.99 -10.44
N ILE A 112 -6.26 -25.76 -11.34
CA ILE A 112 -6.36 -24.52 -12.13
C ILE A 112 -6.94 -23.37 -11.29
N MET A 113 -7.62 -23.67 -10.18
CA MET A 113 -8.17 -22.66 -9.27
C MET A 113 -7.09 -21.74 -8.69
N ILE A 114 -5.92 -22.30 -8.35
CA ILE A 114 -4.78 -21.57 -7.80
C ILE A 114 -4.34 -20.43 -8.73
N PRO A 115 -3.87 -20.69 -9.98
CA PRO A 115 -3.39 -19.62 -10.85
C PRO A 115 -4.50 -18.62 -11.22
N ILE A 116 -5.75 -19.05 -11.37
CA ILE A 116 -6.88 -18.13 -11.65
C ILE A 116 -7.07 -17.14 -10.50
N LEU A 117 -7.19 -17.65 -9.27
CA LEU A 117 -7.38 -16.79 -8.11
C LEU A 117 -6.16 -15.91 -7.88
N MET A 118 -4.95 -16.44 -8.04
CA MET A 118 -3.72 -15.63 -7.97
C MET A 118 -3.75 -14.47 -8.97
N MET A 119 -4.18 -14.70 -10.22
CA MET A 119 -4.32 -13.62 -11.20
C MET A 119 -5.39 -12.59 -10.83
N ILE A 120 -6.52 -13.04 -10.25
CA ILE A 120 -7.57 -12.12 -9.78
C ILE A 120 -7.04 -11.23 -8.64
N PHE A 121 -6.36 -11.82 -7.66
CA PHE A 121 -5.75 -11.08 -6.56
C PHE A 121 -4.62 -10.18 -7.05
N ALA A 122 -3.81 -10.63 -8.00
CA ALA A 122 -2.76 -9.83 -8.62
C ALA A 122 -3.33 -8.63 -9.39
N ALA A 123 -4.45 -8.80 -10.09
CA ALA A 123 -5.15 -7.71 -10.75
C ALA A 123 -5.63 -6.65 -9.74
N GLY A 124 -6.16 -7.06 -8.59
CA GLY A 124 -6.50 -6.13 -7.50
C GLY A 124 -5.28 -5.44 -6.89
N GLY A 125 -4.21 -6.21 -6.65
CA GLY A 125 -2.94 -5.70 -6.10
C GLY A 125 -2.28 -4.66 -7.00
N THR A 126 -2.19 -4.92 -8.31
CA THR A 126 -1.52 -4.03 -9.27
C THR A 126 -2.31 -2.76 -9.57
N SER A 127 -3.64 -2.82 -9.47
CA SER A 127 -4.52 -1.71 -9.87
C SER A 127 -4.80 -0.75 -8.73
N PHE A 128 -5.18 -1.23 -7.54
CA PHE A 128 -5.55 -0.34 -6.42
C PHE A 128 -4.87 -0.68 -5.10
N GLY A 129 -3.92 -1.61 -5.11
CA GLY A 129 -3.15 -1.95 -3.91
C GLY A 129 -3.92 -2.82 -2.92
N MET A 130 -4.68 -3.82 -3.39
CA MET A 130 -5.62 -4.64 -2.59
C MET A 130 -5.01 -5.48 -1.43
N ALA A 131 -3.78 -5.25 -1.00
CA ALA A 131 -3.11 -6.09 -0.01
C ALA A 131 -3.86 -6.09 1.34
N GLU A 132 -4.31 -4.94 1.80
CA GLU A 132 -4.99 -4.74 3.07
C GLU A 132 -6.42 -5.29 3.04
N GLU A 133 -7.10 -5.14 1.91
CA GLU A 133 -8.48 -5.57 1.68
C GLU A 133 -8.57 -7.10 1.53
N THR A 134 -7.46 -7.78 1.24
CA THR A 134 -7.43 -9.24 1.17
C THR A 134 -7.88 -9.94 2.45
N ILE A 135 -7.78 -9.25 3.61
CA ILE A 135 -8.18 -9.78 4.91
C ILE A 135 -9.64 -10.26 4.91
N ALA A 136 -10.51 -9.55 4.20
CA ALA A 136 -11.92 -9.88 4.08
C ALA A 136 -12.19 -11.19 3.31
N PHE A 137 -11.24 -11.65 2.48
CA PHE A 137 -11.42 -12.81 1.63
C PHE A 137 -10.97 -14.12 2.29
N TYR A 138 -10.14 -14.09 3.35
CA TYR A 138 -9.69 -15.32 4.01
C TYR A 138 -10.85 -16.15 4.59
N PRO A 139 -11.81 -15.59 5.33
CA PRO A 139 -12.92 -16.37 5.89
C PRO A 139 -13.78 -17.05 4.83
N LEU A 140 -13.80 -16.52 3.61
CA LEU A 140 -14.54 -17.06 2.49
C LEU A 140 -13.74 -18.12 1.71
N LEU A 141 -12.49 -17.81 1.37
CA LEU A 141 -11.68 -18.67 0.52
C LEU A 141 -11.09 -19.87 1.27
N ILE A 142 -10.84 -19.76 2.57
CA ILE A 142 -10.30 -20.89 3.34
C ILE A 142 -11.28 -22.09 3.30
N PRO A 143 -12.58 -21.97 3.65
CA PRO A 143 -13.53 -23.07 3.53
C PRO A 143 -13.65 -23.64 2.11
N VAL A 144 -13.51 -22.77 1.11
CA VAL A 144 -13.54 -23.13 -0.32
C VAL A 144 -12.37 -24.04 -0.69
N PHE A 145 -11.15 -23.68 -0.31
CA PHE A 145 -9.96 -24.48 -0.58
C PHE A 145 -10.02 -25.81 0.17
N ILE A 146 -10.48 -25.80 1.42
CA ILE A 146 -10.71 -27.02 2.20
C ILE A 146 -11.72 -27.92 1.50
N GLY A 147 -12.84 -27.37 1.01
CA GLY A 147 -13.84 -28.11 0.24
C GLY A 147 -13.35 -28.65 -1.10
N ALA A 148 -12.31 -28.03 -1.68
CA ALA A 148 -11.63 -28.47 -2.89
C ALA A 148 -10.50 -29.48 -2.63
N GLY A 149 -10.26 -29.87 -1.37
CA GLY A 149 -9.22 -30.83 -0.98
C GLY A 149 -7.84 -30.23 -0.72
N TYR A 150 -7.73 -28.91 -0.63
CA TYR A 150 -6.52 -28.21 -0.20
C TYR A 150 -6.55 -27.87 1.30
N ASP A 151 -5.46 -27.32 1.82
CA ASP A 151 -5.39 -26.80 3.19
C ASP A 151 -5.62 -25.28 3.26
N ALA A 152 -5.83 -24.80 4.48
CA ALA A 152 -5.99 -23.36 4.75
C ALA A 152 -4.74 -22.55 4.36
N LEU A 153 -3.55 -23.15 4.46
CA LEU A 153 -2.29 -22.48 4.13
C LEU A 153 -2.19 -22.21 2.63
N THR A 154 -2.70 -23.11 1.78
CA THR A 154 -2.79 -22.91 0.34
C THR A 154 -3.72 -21.75 0.00
N ALA A 155 -4.89 -21.65 0.65
CA ALA A 155 -5.78 -20.50 0.47
C ALA A 155 -5.08 -19.19 0.85
N VAL A 156 -4.41 -19.17 2.01
CA VAL A 156 -3.67 -18.00 2.46
C VAL A 156 -2.57 -17.63 1.48
N GLY A 157 -1.79 -18.62 1.03
CA GLY A 157 -0.71 -18.44 0.06
C GLY A 157 -1.20 -17.89 -1.27
N VAL A 158 -2.33 -18.37 -1.79
CA VAL A 158 -2.91 -17.87 -3.05
C VAL A 158 -3.27 -16.39 -2.95
N ILE A 159 -3.91 -16.00 -1.85
CA ILE A 159 -4.33 -14.62 -1.61
C ILE A 159 -3.09 -13.72 -1.43
N MET A 160 -2.19 -14.11 -0.52
CA MET A 160 -0.99 -13.33 -0.19
C MET A 160 -0.04 -13.19 -1.38
N LEU A 161 0.24 -14.29 -2.10
CA LEU A 161 1.14 -14.25 -3.25
C LEU A 161 0.48 -13.53 -4.43
N GLY A 162 -0.81 -13.75 -4.68
CA GLY A 162 -1.53 -13.06 -5.75
C GLY A 162 -1.52 -11.55 -5.51
N ALA A 163 -2.10 -11.09 -4.41
CA ALA A 163 -2.20 -9.66 -4.13
C ALA A 163 -0.81 -9.03 -3.92
N GLY A 164 0.08 -9.69 -3.18
CA GLY A 164 1.43 -9.21 -2.93
C GLY A 164 2.27 -9.07 -4.21
N THR A 165 2.23 -10.05 -5.12
CA THR A 165 2.91 -9.90 -6.43
C THR A 165 2.28 -8.80 -7.27
N GLY A 166 0.96 -8.63 -7.22
CA GLY A 166 0.27 -7.51 -7.84
C GLY A 166 0.78 -6.16 -7.33
N VAL A 167 0.89 -5.99 -6.01
CA VAL A 167 1.41 -4.76 -5.39
C VAL A 167 2.88 -4.52 -5.75
N LEU A 168 3.71 -5.57 -5.75
CA LEU A 168 5.11 -5.45 -6.19
C LEU A 168 5.21 -5.01 -7.65
N CYS A 169 4.32 -5.52 -8.50
CA CYS A 169 4.19 -5.15 -9.91
C CYS A 169 3.12 -4.05 -10.11
N SER A 170 3.08 -3.04 -9.25
CA SER A 170 2.09 -1.95 -9.30
C SER A 170 2.11 -1.25 -10.66
N THR A 171 0.98 -1.30 -11.37
CA THR A 171 0.80 -0.58 -12.65
C THR A 171 0.20 0.79 -12.36
N VAL A 172 -1.05 0.80 -11.89
CA VAL A 172 -1.82 2.03 -11.61
C VAL A 172 -2.21 2.16 -10.13
N ASN A 173 -1.52 1.44 -9.25
CA ASN A 173 -1.75 1.45 -7.81
C ASN A 173 -1.54 2.86 -7.22
N PRO A 174 -2.61 3.53 -6.72
CA PRO A 174 -2.51 4.89 -6.19
C PRO A 174 -1.67 4.96 -4.91
N LEU A 175 -1.51 3.84 -4.19
CA LEU A 175 -0.74 3.75 -2.95
C LEU A 175 0.76 3.53 -3.18
N ALA A 176 1.16 3.15 -4.39
CA ALA A 176 2.56 2.88 -4.75
C ALA A 176 3.02 3.75 -5.93
N THR A 177 2.66 3.37 -7.16
CA THR A 177 3.03 4.14 -8.35
C THR A 177 2.38 5.52 -8.36
N GLY A 178 1.16 5.67 -7.81
CA GLY A 178 0.50 6.97 -7.68
C GLY A 178 1.27 7.98 -6.85
N VAL A 179 1.77 7.56 -5.68
CA VAL A 179 2.60 8.41 -4.81
C VAL A 179 3.90 8.78 -5.52
N ALA A 180 4.56 7.81 -6.16
CA ALA A 180 5.80 8.05 -6.88
C ALA A 180 5.62 9.02 -8.08
N SER A 181 4.55 8.83 -8.88
CA SER A 181 4.19 9.72 -9.98
C SER A 181 3.89 11.13 -9.48
N GLY A 182 3.23 11.27 -8.32
CA GLY A 182 3.01 12.56 -7.68
C GLY A 182 4.31 13.29 -7.32
N PHE A 183 5.28 12.57 -6.74
CA PHE A 183 6.61 13.15 -6.47
C PHE A 183 7.40 13.52 -7.72
N ALA A 184 7.21 12.76 -8.80
CA ALA A 184 7.87 13.00 -10.08
C ALA A 184 7.10 13.99 -10.98
N GLU A 185 5.94 14.50 -10.52
CA GLU A 185 5.05 15.40 -11.28
C GLU A 185 4.63 14.86 -12.65
N ILE A 186 4.51 13.54 -12.77
CA ILE A 186 4.05 12.85 -13.97
C ILE A 186 2.69 12.20 -13.73
N SER A 187 2.00 11.84 -14.81
CA SER A 187 0.76 11.06 -14.69
C SER A 187 1.07 9.63 -14.25
N ILE A 188 0.14 9.01 -13.52
CA ILE A 188 0.17 7.56 -13.20
C ILE A 188 0.16 6.73 -14.49
N GLY A 189 -0.39 7.28 -15.58
CA GLY A 189 -0.46 6.61 -16.88
C GLY A 189 0.84 6.63 -17.69
N ASP A 190 1.82 7.44 -17.29
CA ASP A 190 3.02 7.64 -18.09
C ASP A 190 3.90 6.38 -18.05
N GLY A 191 4.13 5.78 -19.23
CA GLY A 191 4.94 4.56 -19.39
C GLY A 191 4.18 3.24 -19.41
N LEU A 192 2.85 3.21 -19.21
CA LEU A 192 2.06 1.96 -19.23
C LEU A 192 2.00 1.25 -20.59
N GLY A 193 2.27 1.98 -21.69
CA GLY A 193 2.19 1.49 -23.06
C GLY A 193 3.51 1.43 -23.82
N LEU A 194 4.64 1.69 -23.14
CA LEU A 194 6.01 1.58 -23.67
C LEU A 194 6.59 0.19 -23.37
#